data_AF-A0A1I5C455-F1
#
_entry.id   AF-A0A1I5C455-F1
#
_cell.length_a   1.000
_cell.length_b   1.000
_cell.length_c   1.000
_cell.angle_alpha   90.00
_cell.angle_beta   90.00
_cell.angle_gamma   90.00
#
_symmetry.space_group_name_H-M   'P 1'
#
loop_
_entity.id
_entity.type
_entity.pdbx_description
1 polymer ?
#
loop_
_entity_poly.entity_id
_entity_poly.type
_entity_poly.pdbx_seq_one_letter_code
_entity_poly.pdbx_strand_id
1 'polypeptide(L)'
;MKFFSLIFLMLLIGCEPKETKPELDFVKIDIFSGQLHIPSSITVDFKSKSITFSDLSQMTVIPEDCACAFEILKPSVDFEYVKLNENEFKDIKVLFGKQFVSDIQKFNTEYLKNINSDDYIFDEGKRYRVNFAKDSTKFATDDFLILDSDNELKIYEIMRILKKHTKSTNNKKYIEYFH
;
A
#
# COMPACT_ATOMS: atom_id res chain seq x y z
N MET A 1 44.11 -31.26 23.84
CA MET A 1 42.75 -30.66 23.70
C MET A 1 42.85 -29.18 23.35
N LYS A 2 43.20 -28.83 22.09
CA LYS A 2 43.34 -27.42 21.66
C LYS A 2 42.49 -27.03 20.44
N PHE A 3 41.74 -27.97 19.87
CA PHE A 3 40.95 -27.74 18.65
C PHE A 3 39.43 -27.66 18.87
N PHE A 4 38.95 -27.97 20.07
CA PHE A 4 37.51 -27.89 20.38
C PHE A 4 36.97 -26.46 20.42
N SER A 5 37.82 -25.49 20.73
CA SER A 5 37.46 -24.06 20.74
C SER A 5 37.23 -23.49 19.34
N LEU A 6 37.84 -24.05 18.29
CA LEU A 6 37.63 -23.60 16.91
C LEU A 6 36.26 -24.01 16.35
N ILE A 7 35.73 -25.16 16.78
CA ILE A 7 34.43 -25.69 16.33
C ILE A 7 33.29 -24.82 16.87
N PHE A 8 33.39 -24.36 18.12
CA PHE A 8 32.41 -23.42 18.69
C PHE A 8 32.44 -22.04 18.01
N LEU A 9 33.61 -21.59 17.54
CA LEU A 9 33.72 -20.32 16.83
C LEU A 9 33.07 -20.38 15.44
N MET A 10 33.18 -21.50 14.72
CA MET A 10 32.50 -21.67 13.43
C MET A 10 30.98 -21.79 13.54
N LEU A 11 30.45 -22.35 14.65
CA LEU A 11 29.01 -22.40 14.91
C LEU A 11 28.39 -21.00 15.15
N LEU A 12 29.18 -20.03 15.61
CA LEU A 12 28.72 -18.65 15.83
C LEU A 12 28.76 -17.78 14.57
N ILE A 13 29.56 -18.15 13.57
CA ILE A 13 29.69 -17.41 12.30
C ILE A 13 28.65 -17.89 11.27
N GLY A 14 28.07 -19.09 11.46
CA GLY A 14 26.99 -19.64 10.62
C GLY A 14 25.58 -19.12 10.91
N CYS A 15 25.41 -18.20 11.87
CA CYS A 15 24.18 -17.43 11.98
C CYS A 15 24.19 -16.38 10.86
N GLU A 16 23.76 -16.79 9.66
CA GLU A 16 23.14 -15.83 8.74
C GLU A 16 22.16 -14.98 9.56
N PRO A 17 22.16 -13.65 9.41
CA PRO A 17 21.20 -12.83 10.12
C PRO A 17 19.84 -13.41 9.74
N LYS A 18 19.11 -13.90 10.75
CA LYS A 18 17.73 -14.37 10.59
C LYS A 18 17.05 -13.30 9.77
N GLU A 19 16.89 -13.54 8.46
CA GLU A 19 16.23 -12.58 7.60
C GLU A 19 14.88 -12.39 8.27
N THR A 20 14.65 -11.17 8.75
CA THR A 20 13.43 -10.84 9.45
C THR A 20 12.32 -11.12 8.46
N LYS A 21 11.65 -12.27 8.67
CA LYS A 21 10.48 -12.69 7.89
C LYS A 21 9.61 -11.45 7.78
N PRO A 22 9.19 -11.05 6.57
CA PRO A 22 8.37 -9.87 6.41
C PRO A 22 7.18 -9.98 7.36
N GLU A 23 6.90 -8.87 8.04
CA GLU A 23 5.88 -8.85 9.08
C GLU A 23 4.48 -9.11 8.52
N LEU A 24 4.30 -8.84 7.24
CA LEU A 24 3.05 -9.02 6.50
C LEU A 24 3.30 -9.97 5.33
N ASP A 25 2.28 -10.73 4.98
CA ASP A 25 2.24 -11.55 3.77
C ASP A 25 1.89 -10.69 2.55
N PHE A 26 0.92 -9.79 2.70
CA PHE A 26 0.54 -8.82 1.68
C PHE A 26 -0.05 -7.56 2.30
N VAL A 27 -0.01 -6.45 1.54
CA VAL A 27 -0.74 -5.21 1.78
C VAL A 27 -1.40 -4.79 0.47
N LYS A 28 -2.69 -4.50 0.48
CA LYS A 28 -3.45 -3.90 -0.62
C LYS A 28 -4.02 -2.56 -0.16
N ILE A 29 -3.82 -1.53 -0.97
CA ILE A 29 -4.27 -0.17 -0.72
C ILE A 29 -5.07 0.26 -1.94
N ASP A 30 -6.39 0.36 -1.77
CA ASP A 30 -7.25 1.00 -2.75
C ASP A 30 -7.30 2.50 -2.45
N ILE A 31 -7.12 3.32 -3.46
CA ILE A 31 -6.99 4.77 -3.36
C ILE A 31 -8.07 5.42 -4.19
N PHE A 32 -8.85 6.25 -3.54
CA PHE A 32 -9.93 7.05 -4.12
C PHE A 32 -9.58 8.51 -3.89
N SER A 33 -8.77 9.05 -4.80
CA SER A 33 -8.50 10.49 -4.83
C SER A 33 -9.76 11.22 -5.32
N GLY A 34 -9.96 12.47 -4.89
CA GLY A 34 -11.20 13.25 -5.12
C GLY A 34 -11.62 13.40 -6.59
N GLN A 35 -12.64 14.25 -6.85
CA GLN A 35 -13.49 14.31 -8.07
C GLN A 35 -12.82 14.21 -9.48
N LEU A 36 -11.50 14.28 -9.60
CA LEU A 36 -10.77 14.32 -10.87
C LEU A 36 -9.64 13.27 -11.01
N HIS A 37 -9.50 12.33 -10.07
CA HIS A 37 -8.51 11.26 -10.16
C HIS A 37 -9.17 9.89 -10.34
N ILE A 38 -8.51 9.05 -11.15
CA ILE A 38 -8.92 7.67 -11.34
C ILE A 38 -8.62 6.88 -10.05
N PRO A 39 -9.61 6.18 -9.47
CA PRO A 39 -9.36 5.28 -8.36
C PRO A 39 -8.35 4.21 -8.76
N SER A 40 -7.39 3.92 -7.89
CA SER A 40 -6.31 2.96 -8.18
C SER A 40 -6.06 2.01 -7.02
N SER A 41 -5.37 0.91 -7.29
CA SER A 41 -5.00 -0.08 -6.28
C SER A 41 -3.51 -0.37 -6.36
N ILE A 42 -2.85 -0.31 -5.22
CA ILE A 42 -1.51 -0.86 -5.02
C ILE A 42 -1.65 -2.17 -4.26
N THR A 43 -1.02 -3.24 -4.72
CA THR A 43 -0.83 -4.46 -3.94
C THR A 43 0.66 -4.77 -3.81
N VAL A 44 1.15 -4.81 -2.58
CA VAL A 44 2.49 -5.29 -2.25
C VAL A 44 2.38 -6.72 -1.72
N ASP A 45 3.03 -7.65 -2.43
CA ASP A 45 3.18 -9.04 -2.00
C ASP A 45 4.61 -9.26 -1.50
N PHE A 46 4.73 -9.56 -0.20
CA PHE A 46 6.02 -9.71 0.46
C PHE A 46 6.65 -11.09 0.21
N LYS A 47 5.85 -12.10 -0.13
CA LYS A 47 6.34 -13.45 -0.47
C LYS A 47 6.98 -13.44 -1.85
N SER A 48 6.32 -12.80 -2.81
CA SER A 48 6.84 -12.66 -4.17
C SER A 48 7.78 -11.46 -4.33
N LYS A 49 7.98 -10.61 -3.32
CA LYS A 49 8.75 -9.36 -3.41
C LYS A 49 8.31 -8.53 -4.62
N SER A 50 7.02 -8.26 -4.76
CA SER A 50 6.47 -7.55 -5.91
C SER A 50 5.43 -6.51 -5.54
N ILE A 51 5.27 -5.51 -6.42
CA ILE A 51 4.19 -4.53 -6.37
C ILE A 51 3.36 -4.69 -7.64
N THR A 52 2.04 -4.65 -7.48
CA THR A 52 1.08 -4.50 -8.56
C THR A 52 0.39 -3.16 -8.43
N PHE A 53 0.22 -2.46 -9.54
CA PHE A 53 -0.52 -1.21 -9.63
C PHE A 53 -1.59 -1.33 -10.71
N SER A 54 -2.83 -0.94 -10.40
CA SER A 54 -3.96 -1.15 -11.29
C SER A 54 -5.04 -0.10 -11.14
N ASP A 55 -5.80 0.14 -12.20
CA ASP A 55 -7.03 0.92 -12.20
C ASP A 55 -8.15 0.18 -11.42
N LEU A 56 -8.96 0.94 -10.66
CA LEU A 56 -10.17 0.48 -9.97
C LEU A 56 -11.47 1.06 -10.57
N SER A 57 -11.39 1.84 -11.65
CA SER A 57 -12.53 2.48 -12.32
C SER A 57 -13.64 1.50 -12.69
N GLN A 58 -13.29 0.26 -13.09
CA GLN A 58 -14.24 -0.80 -13.41
C GLN A 58 -15.09 -1.28 -12.22
N MET A 59 -14.74 -0.91 -10.99
CA MET A 59 -15.50 -1.23 -9.77
C MET A 59 -16.51 -0.14 -9.37
N THR A 60 -16.59 0.96 -10.11
CA THR A 60 -17.48 2.08 -9.82
C THR A 60 -18.82 1.89 -10.54
N VAL A 61 -19.91 1.65 -9.81
CA VAL A 61 -21.26 1.75 -10.36
C VAL A 61 -21.64 3.23 -10.37
N ILE A 62 -21.52 3.88 -11.52
CA ILE A 62 -21.95 5.27 -11.69
C ILE A 62 -23.44 5.26 -12.06
N PRO A 63 -24.33 5.94 -11.31
CA PRO A 63 -25.73 6.08 -11.67
C PRO A 63 -25.89 6.69 -13.08
N GLU A 64 -26.86 6.21 -13.87
CA GLU A 64 -27.08 6.65 -15.27
C GLU A 64 -27.18 8.18 -15.43
N ASP A 65 -27.57 8.89 -14.38
CA ASP A 65 -27.76 10.34 -14.35
C ASP A 65 -26.44 11.13 -14.30
N CYS A 66 -25.30 10.47 -14.07
CA CYS A 66 -23.96 11.08 -13.98
C CYS A 66 -23.16 11.01 -15.31
N ALA A 67 -23.87 10.97 -16.45
CA ALA A 67 -23.31 10.83 -17.79
C ALA A 67 -22.17 11.83 -18.15
N CYS A 68 -22.05 12.95 -17.44
CA CYS A 68 -21.01 13.95 -17.65
C CYS A 68 -19.60 13.56 -17.14
N ALA A 69 -19.46 12.55 -16.27
CA ALA A 69 -18.16 12.25 -15.65
C ALA A 69 -17.23 11.38 -16.53
N PHE A 70 -17.79 10.47 -17.34
CA PHE A 70 -16.99 9.48 -18.08
C PHE A 70 -16.13 10.07 -19.21
N GLU A 71 -16.61 11.11 -19.90
CA GLU A 71 -15.83 11.74 -20.99
C GLU A 71 -14.66 12.58 -20.48
N ILE A 72 -14.70 13.02 -19.22
CA ILE A 72 -13.62 13.78 -18.56
C ILE A 72 -12.55 12.83 -17.98
N LEU A 73 -12.94 11.61 -17.59
CA LEU A 73 -12.05 10.55 -17.11
C LEU A 73 -11.26 9.94 -18.29
N LYS A 74 -10.29 10.69 -18.82
CA LYS A 74 -9.34 10.15 -19.81
C LYS A 74 -8.46 9.07 -19.19
N PRO A 75 -8.19 7.95 -19.89
CA PRO A 75 -7.52 6.76 -19.34
C PRO A 75 -6.09 7.05 -18.91
N SER A 76 -5.44 6.22 -18.09
CA SER A 76 -5.86 5.03 -17.34
C SER A 76 -4.66 4.71 -16.48
N VAL A 77 -4.86 4.33 -15.21
CA VAL A 77 -3.78 3.64 -14.52
C VAL A 77 -3.55 2.33 -15.27
N ASP A 78 -2.43 2.22 -15.98
CA ASP A 78 -2.10 1.00 -16.70
C ASP A 78 -1.66 -0.04 -15.67
N PHE A 79 -2.10 -1.29 -15.88
CA PHE A 79 -1.63 -2.38 -15.05
C PHE A 79 -0.11 -2.47 -15.11
N GLU A 80 0.54 -2.41 -13.95
CA GLU A 80 1.98 -2.54 -13.82
C GLU A 80 2.29 -3.61 -12.78
N TYR A 81 3.24 -4.48 -13.12
CA TYR A 81 3.83 -5.43 -12.20
C TYR A 81 5.33 -5.16 -12.06
N VAL A 82 5.76 -4.88 -10.84
CA VAL A 82 7.14 -4.55 -10.52
C VAL A 82 7.71 -5.61 -9.60
N LYS A 83 8.78 -6.29 -10.05
CA LYS A 83 9.60 -7.14 -9.19
C LYS A 83 10.63 -6.26 -8.47
N LEU A 84 10.65 -6.32 -7.15
CA LEU A 84 11.51 -5.49 -6.32
C LEU A 84 12.93 -6.06 -6.23
N ASN A 85 13.91 -5.16 -6.25
CA ASN A 85 15.26 -5.51 -5.80
C ASN A 85 15.36 -5.51 -4.27
N GLU A 86 16.48 -5.99 -3.72
CA GLU A 86 16.62 -6.15 -2.27
C GLU A 86 16.56 -4.83 -1.48
N ASN A 87 17.07 -3.73 -2.05
CA ASN A 87 17.02 -2.42 -1.38
C ASN A 87 15.58 -1.90 -1.34
N GLU A 88 14.88 -1.90 -2.47
CA GLU A 88 13.48 -1.50 -2.55
C GLU A 88 12.59 -2.37 -1.66
N PHE A 89 12.83 -3.69 -1.63
CA PHE A 89 12.10 -4.59 -0.75
C PHE A 89 12.35 -4.28 0.73
N LYS A 90 13.59 -3.96 1.10
CA LYS A 90 13.93 -3.56 2.47
C LYS A 90 13.22 -2.27 2.87
N ASP A 91 13.22 -1.27 2.00
CA ASP A 91 12.55 0.01 2.24
C ASP A 91 11.05 -0.18 2.45
N ILE A 92 10.39 -0.98 1.59
CA ILE A 92 8.96 -1.26 1.70
C ILE A 92 8.61 -2.02 2.98
N LYS A 93 9.46 -2.95 3.43
CA LYS A 93 9.27 -3.60 4.75
C LYS A 93 9.30 -2.62 5.90
N VAL A 94 10.08 -1.55 5.81
CA VAL A 94 10.12 -0.49 6.83
C VAL A 94 8.85 0.36 6.75
N LEU A 95 8.41 0.75 5.55
CA LEU A 95 7.20 1.54 5.33
C LEU A 95 5.95 0.83 5.88
N PHE A 96 5.81 -0.47 5.62
CA PHE A 96 4.68 -1.29 6.07
C PHE A 96 5.01 -2.18 7.27
N GLY A 97 5.74 -1.62 8.24
CA GLY A 97 6.03 -2.28 9.52
C GLY A 97 4.92 -2.13 10.57
N LYS A 98 5.20 -2.59 11.80
CA LYS A 98 4.30 -2.51 12.98
C LYS A 98 3.55 -1.20 13.14
N GLN A 99 4.24 -0.07 12.98
CA GLN A 99 3.65 1.24 13.22
C GLN A 99 2.51 1.51 12.24
N PHE A 100 2.75 1.33 10.94
CA PHE A 100 1.73 1.47 9.90
C PHE A 100 0.51 0.57 10.20
N VAL A 101 0.74 -0.70 10.51
CA VAL A 101 -0.33 -1.65 10.86
C VAL A 101 -1.17 -1.15 12.04
N SER A 102 -0.51 -0.71 13.11
CA SER A 102 -1.17 -0.18 14.31
C SER A 102 -1.99 1.07 14.02
N ASP A 103 -1.44 1.98 13.19
CA ASP A 103 -2.10 3.24 12.84
C ASP A 103 -3.36 2.97 12.02
N ILE A 104 -3.29 2.10 11.00
CA ILE A 104 -4.46 1.72 10.19
C ILE A 104 -5.57 1.10 11.07
N GLN A 105 -5.21 0.21 11.99
CA GLN A 105 -6.18 -0.38 12.92
C GLN A 105 -6.82 0.66 13.85
N LYS A 106 -6.02 1.63 14.31
CA LYS A 106 -6.49 2.75 15.13
C LYS A 106 -7.45 3.63 14.33
N PHE A 107 -7.08 4.06 13.13
CA PHE A 107 -7.94 4.89 12.27
C PHE A 107 -9.26 4.21 11.95
N ASN A 108 -9.25 2.91 11.61
CA ASN A 108 -10.47 2.15 11.37
C ASN A 108 -11.36 2.09 12.62
N THR A 109 -10.77 1.90 13.81
CA THR A 109 -11.52 1.86 15.07
C THR A 109 -12.11 3.22 15.44
N GLU A 110 -11.34 4.30 15.25
CA GLU A 110 -11.79 5.67 15.52
C GLU A 110 -12.91 6.09 14.56
N TYR A 111 -12.78 5.73 13.28
CA TYR A 111 -13.81 5.96 12.26
C TYR A 111 -15.12 5.27 12.62
N LEU A 112 -15.10 3.96 12.90
CA LEU A 112 -16.29 3.18 13.22
C LEU A 112 -17.01 3.67 14.50
N LYS A 113 -16.27 4.24 15.45
CA LYS A 113 -16.87 4.84 16.66
C LYS A 113 -17.62 6.15 16.37
N ASN A 114 -17.18 6.90 15.36
CA ASN A 114 -17.67 8.25 15.09
C ASN A 114 -18.59 8.34 13.85
N ILE A 115 -18.82 7.23 13.14
CA ILE A 115 -19.60 7.17 11.90
C ILE A 115 -21.05 7.69 12.05
N ASN A 116 -21.60 7.66 13.27
CA ASN A 116 -22.95 8.15 13.59
C ASN A 116 -22.98 9.55 14.22
N SER A 117 -21.85 10.27 14.23
CA SER A 117 -21.82 11.65 14.69
C SER A 117 -22.02 12.59 13.50
N ASP A 118 -22.98 13.53 13.62
CA ASP A 118 -23.39 14.46 12.57
C ASP A 118 -22.24 15.36 12.04
N ASP A 119 -21.10 15.40 12.74
CA ASP A 119 -19.92 16.19 12.41
C ASP A 119 -18.90 15.46 11.50
N TYR A 120 -19.11 14.17 11.17
CA TYR A 120 -18.09 13.38 10.48
C TYR A 120 -18.31 13.29 8.95
N ILE A 121 -17.61 14.20 8.25
CA ILE A 121 -16.99 14.04 6.92
C ILE A 121 -17.86 14.41 5.70
N PHE A 122 -17.97 15.72 5.44
CA PHE A 122 -17.79 16.25 4.09
C PHE A 122 -16.29 16.53 3.87
N ASP A 123 -15.52 15.51 3.49
CA ASP A 123 -14.13 15.70 3.10
C ASP A 123 -13.94 15.30 1.62
N GLU A 124 -13.47 16.26 0.83
CA GLU A 124 -13.15 16.14 -0.60
C GLU A 124 -11.73 15.54 -0.83
N GLY A 125 -11.00 15.23 0.25
CA GLY A 125 -9.65 14.66 0.23
C GLY A 125 -9.54 13.21 -0.27
N LYS A 126 -8.32 12.67 -0.21
CA LYS A 126 -8.03 11.28 -0.62
C LYS A 126 -8.57 10.29 0.41
N ARG A 127 -9.21 9.25 -0.09
CA ARG A 127 -9.80 8.18 0.72
C ARG A 127 -9.14 6.86 0.41
N TYR A 128 -8.96 6.02 1.42
CA TYR A 128 -8.20 4.78 1.31
C TYR A 128 -9.00 3.60 1.85
N ARG A 129 -8.89 2.44 1.22
CA ARG A 129 -9.18 1.15 1.87
C ARG A 129 -7.90 0.36 1.97
N VAL A 130 -7.62 -0.16 3.15
CA VAL A 130 -6.35 -0.82 3.43
C VAL A 130 -6.62 -2.22 3.93
N ASN A 131 -6.14 -3.20 3.17
CA ASN A 131 -6.26 -4.61 3.51
C ASN A 131 -4.85 -5.18 3.68
N PHE A 132 -4.61 -5.94 4.73
CA PHE A 132 -3.33 -6.63 4.89
C PHE A 132 -3.54 -7.99 5.54
N ALA A 133 -2.61 -8.90 5.28
CA ALA A 133 -2.56 -10.16 6.01
C ALA A 133 -1.20 -10.36 6.65
N LYS A 134 -1.25 -11.03 7.80
CA LYS A 134 -0.11 -11.56 8.51
C LYS A 134 -0.41 -13.02 8.81
N ASP A 135 0.37 -13.90 8.20
CA ASP A 135 0.11 -15.34 8.24
C ASP A 135 -1.36 -15.66 7.86
N SER A 136 -2.10 -16.41 8.67
CA SER A 136 -3.51 -16.77 8.41
C SER A 136 -4.52 -15.68 8.77
N THR A 137 -4.08 -14.57 9.37
CA THR A 137 -4.97 -13.51 9.86
C THR A 137 -5.06 -12.40 8.82
N LYS A 138 -6.29 -12.03 8.46
CA LYS A 138 -6.58 -10.94 7.53
C LYS A 138 -7.19 -9.77 8.28
N PHE A 139 -6.77 -8.57 7.94
CA PHE A 139 -7.42 -7.33 8.31
C PHE A 139 -7.88 -6.63 7.03
N ALA A 140 -9.07 -6.06 7.07
CA ALA A 140 -9.62 -5.21 6.04
C ALA A 140 -10.33 -4.04 6.72
N THR A 141 -10.22 -2.85 6.14
CA THR A 141 -11.04 -1.72 6.55
C THR A 141 -12.46 -1.93 6.05
N ASP A 142 -13.45 -1.72 6.92
CA ASP A 142 -14.86 -1.89 6.55
C ASP A 142 -15.33 -0.79 5.60
N ASP A 143 -14.83 0.44 5.81
CA ASP A 143 -15.14 1.64 5.04
C ASP A 143 -13.88 2.39 4.59
N PHE A 144 -14.08 3.51 3.91
CA PHE A 144 -13.01 4.43 3.53
C PHE A 144 -12.40 5.13 4.75
N LEU A 145 -11.08 5.04 4.86
CA LEU A 145 -10.30 5.79 5.83
C LEU A 145 -9.74 7.07 5.22
N ILE A 146 -9.62 8.09 6.07
CA ILE A 146 -8.72 9.23 5.86
C ILE A 146 -7.46 8.93 6.67
N LEU A 147 -6.32 8.99 6.01
CA LEU A 147 -5.02 8.75 6.64
C LEU A 147 -4.40 10.09 7.07
N ASP A 148 -3.56 10.04 8.10
CA ASP A 148 -2.71 11.19 8.41
C ASP A 148 -1.58 11.34 7.38
N SER A 149 -0.93 12.52 7.41
CA SER A 149 0.10 12.87 6.43
C SER A 149 1.30 11.92 6.45
N ASP A 150 1.63 11.32 7.60
CA ASP A 150 2.72 10.34 7.71
C ASP A 150 2.40 9.03 6.99
N ASN A 151 1.18 8.51 7.17
CA ASN A 151 0.75 7.28 6.49
C ASN A 151 0.49 7.51 5.00
N GLU A 152 0.02 8.69 4.59
CA GLU A 152 -0.04 9.07 3.18
C GLU A 152 1.35 9.13 2.53
N LEU A 153 2.34 9.69 3.22
CA LEU A 153 3.71 9.78 2.72
C LEU A 153 4.31 8.39 2.45
N LYS A 154 4.00 7.40 3.31
CA LYS A 154 4.42 6.00 3.09
C LYS A 154 3.86 5.46 1.78
N ILE A 155 2.59 5.75 1.46
CA ILE A 155 1.96 5.35 0.19
C ILE A 155 2.63 6.06 -1.00
N TYR A 156 2.94 7.35 -0.85
CA TYR A 156 3.65 8.12 -1.87
C TYR A 156 5.04 7.55 -2.18
N GLU A 157 5.78 7.09 -1.17
CA GLU A 157 7.08 6.44 -1.40
C GLU A 157 6.94 5.11 -2.18
N ILE A 158 5.85 4.35 -1.99
CA ILE A 158 5.53 3.21 -2.86
C ILE A 158 5.27 3.66 -4.30
N MET A 159 4.48 4.72 -4.47
CA MET A 159 4.21 5.30 -5.79
C MET A 159 5.49 5.78 -6.48
N ARG A 160 6.47 6.33 -5.75
CA ARG A 160 7.77 6.72 -6.32
C ARG A 160 8.55 5.52 -6.86
N ILE A 161 8.51 4.38 -6.16
CA ILE A 161 9.10 3.12 -6.67
C ILE A 161 8.39 2.71 -7.96
N LEU A 162 7.05 2.72 -7.99
CA LEU A 162 6.28 2.42 -9.20
C LEU A 162 6.66 3.35 -10.38
N LYS A 163 6.80 4.66 -10.13
CA LYS A 163 7.19 5.66 -11.14
C LYS A 163 8.57 5.40 -11.73
N LYS A 164 9.52 4.93 -10.91
CA LYS A 164 10.88 4.58 -11.33
C LYS A 164 10.88 3.41 -12.31
N HIS A 165 10.01 2.42 -12.11
CA HIS A 165 10.00 1.17 -12.87
C HIS A 165 9.07 1.20 -14.09
N THR A 166 7.96 1.93 -14.02
CA THR A 166 6.98 1.94 -15.10
C THR A 166 7.54 2.57 -16.38
N LYS A 167 7.19 1.96 -17.53
CA LYS A 167 7.41 2.55 -18.86
C LYS A 167 6.19 3.33 -19.34
N SER A 168 5.03 3.19 -18.70
CA SER A 168 3.81 3.88 -19.07
C SER A 168 3.92 5.38 -18.77
N THR A 169 3.68 6.19 -19.80
CA THR A 169 3.53 7.64 -19.64
C THR A 169 2.30 7.98 -18.79
N ASN A 170 1.23 7.17 -18.87
CA ASN A 170 0.02 7.37 -18.08
C ASN A 170 0.29 7.17 -16.58
N ASN A 171 0.99 6.09 -16.21
CA ASN A 171 1.35 5.83 -14.81
C ASN A 171 2.29 6.91 -14.25
N LYS A 172 3.29 7.35 -15.03
CA LYS A 172 4.17 8.46 -14.60
C LYS A 172 3.40 9.73 -14.35
N LYS A 173 2.50 10.09 -15.27
CA LYS A 173 1.64 11.26 -15.17
C LYS A 173 0.71 11.16 -13.96
N TYR A 174 0.06 10.01 -13.76
CA TYR A 174 -0.81 9.76 -12.61
C TYR A 174 -0.07 9.99 -11.29
N ILE A 175 1.12 9.40 -11.14
CA ILE A 175 1.91 9.49 -9.91
C ILE A 175 2.43 10.92 -9.67
N GLU A 176 2.74 11.68 -10.72
CA GLU A 176 3.13 13.10 -10.60
C GLU A 176 2.03 13.97 -10.01
N TYR A 177 0.79 13.76 -10.44
CA TYR A 177 -0.37 14.47 -9.90
C TYR A 177 -0.92 13.87 -8.61
N PHE A 178 -0.31 12.80 -8.09
CA PHE A 178 -0.70 12.22 -6.82
C PHE A 178 -0.22 13.05 -5.61
N HIS A 179 0.70 14.00 -5.80
CA HIS A 179 1.28 14.80 -4.71
C HIS A 179 0.35 15.92 -4.22
#